data_AF-A0AAD5BSV8-F1
#
_entry.id   AF-A0AAD5BSV8-F1
#
_cell.length_a   1.000
_cell.length_b   1.000
_cell.length_c   1.000
_cell.angle_alpha   90.00
_cell.angle_beta   90.00
_cell.angle_gamma   90.00
#
_symmetry.space_group_name_H-M   'P 1'
#
loop_
_entity.id
_entity.type
_entity.pdbx_description
1 polymer ?
#
loop_
_entity_poly.entity_id
_entity_poly.type
_entity_poly.pdbx_seq_one_letter_code
_entity_poly.pdbx_strand_id
1 'polypeptide(L)'
;VTEDQKLLRERVMHLSGDAGIERMKNALSDARITYFNAMENGSPVGSQILRISPSSSLLATPTADSGKRNKSEEPSRVVRALFKDDDSKPMVKDVGYSAARRSSPESQLNHHDEMVRETMEKAFWDGITESIQEDNYDRVVELMKEVRDELCEMAPQSWKQEIIEAIDVVILSQLLNSGSLDMEYLGKIMEFSLVSLQKLSAPAHEIKLKEAHQKVLSELADICRGDNSNHSHAIALVKGLRFVLQQIQALKQEISNARIKIMEPLLKGPAGLEYLGKAFEKRFGPPSDATARLPLTMRWLSSLGHTYDQDWNDHKQVISRLQDGSPSDKPVLPSTALRTGGSSFSSGLQTSTPASLTDTADNPQYPECKGEKRDLLVRLGLLKLVNDVYGVTQEELPETLKLNFLRVRMVQAQLQKIIVTATSILVLRQTLVVEQMISSPEELETAIQKCATELLQLLDTVESAGLEEIVEVMSKTVEGFDRTNDPTKTESRRLVMARMLRKSVQAEDSVFVKVSRAVYLATRGVVLGGSGNCGRQLAEMALRQVGAAVLTERVVEAGAVLGVMASVTESVHGGWYDGLIENV
;
A
#
# COMPACT_ATOMS: atom_id res chain seq x y z
N VAL A 1 -19.70 21.02 20.80
CA VAL A 1 -20.32 21.78 19.68
C VAL A 1 -19.55 23.05 19.34
N THR A 2 -19.37 24.02 20.25
CA THR A 2 -18.62 25.26 19.96
C THR A 2 -17.10 25.06 19.90
N GLU A 3 -16.54 24.18 20.75
CA GLU A 3 -15.11 23.82 20.73
C GLU A 3 -14.73 23.08 19.43
N ASP A 4 -15.52 22.07 19.05
CA ASP A 4 -15.27 21.23 17.86
C ASP A 4 -15.40 22.03 16.57
N GLN A 5 -16.34 22.98 16.51
CA GLN A 5 -16.48 23.91 15.39
C GLN A 5 -15.29 24.86 15.28
N LYS A 6 -14.73 25.30 16.42
CA LYS A 6 -13.54 26.15 16.44
C LYS A 6 -12.31 25.36 15.98
N LEU A 7 -12.15 24.12 16.45
CA LEU A 7 -11.07 23.23 16.05
C LEU A 7 -11.15 22.85 14.57
N LEU A 8 -12.36 22.55 14.06
CA LEU A 8 -12.59 22.28 12.64
C LEU A 8 -12.27 23.51 11.78
N ARG A 9 -12.68 24.71 12.23
CA ARG A 9 -12.37 25.97 11.54
C ARG A 9 -10.86 26.24 11.52
N GLU A 10 -10.17 26.05 12.63
CA GLU A 10 -8.71 26.20 12.72
C GLU A 10 -7.98 25.18 11.83
N ARG A 11 -8.47 23.92 11.80
CA ARG A 11 -7.94 22.86 10.92
C ARG A 11 -8.17 23.18 9.44
N VAL A 12 -9.37 23.62 9.07
CA VAL A 12 -9.72 23.99 7.68
C VAL A 12 -8.93 25.24 7.25
N MET A 13 -8.67 26.16 8.16
CA MET A 13 -7.85 27.34 7.92
C MET A 13 -6.39 26.96 7.68
N HIS A 14 -5.85 26.04 8.48
CA HIS A 14 -4.49 25.51 8.28
C HIS A 14 -4.34 24.67 6.99
N LEU A 15 -5.37 23.91 6.60
CA LEU A 15 -5.30 23.00 5.45
C LEU A 15 -5.63 23.67 4.11
N SER A 16 -6.51 24.68 4.13
CA SER A 16 -7.12 25.22 2.90
C SER A 16 -7.34 26.73 2.92
N GLY A 17 -6.74 27.43 3.89
CA GLY A 17 -6.74 28.88 3.98
C GLY A 17 -8.14 29.50 4.14
N ASP A 18 -8.24 30.80 3.92
CA ASP A 18 -9.49 31.55 4.04
C ASP A 18 -10.57 31.09 3.05
N ALA A 19 -10.16 30.65 1.85
CA ALA A 19 -11.06 30.08 0.85
C ALA A 19 -11.68 28.75 1.32
N GLY A 20 -10.93 27.91 2.04
CA GLY A 20 -11.45 26.67 2.64
C GLY A 20 -12.52 26.94 3.70
N ILE A 21 -12.33 28.01 4.49
CA ILE A 21 -13.30 28.45 5.49
C ILE A 21 -14.59 28.95 4.84
N GLU A 22 -14.48 29.67 3.73
CA GLU A 22 -15.61 30.18 2.99
C GLU A 22 -16.40 29.05 2.31
N ARG A 23 -15.71 28.06 1.72
CA ARG A 23 -16.34 26.83 1.20
C ARG A 23 -17.10 26.06 2.26
N MET A 24 -16.50 25.87 3.44
CA MET A 24 -17.14 25.19 4.56
C MET A 24 -18.40 25.95 5.01
N LYS A 25 -18.34 27.28 5.08
CA LYS A 25 -19.51 28.11 5.43
C LYS A 25 -20.63 28.02 4.39
N ASN A 26 -20.28 28.01 3.11
CA ASN A 26 -21.27 27.90 2.03
C ASN A 26 -21.93 26.51 2.04
N ALA A 27 -21.15 25.44 2.19
CA ALA A 27 -21.70 24.08 2.30
C ALA A 27 -22.60 23.87 3.52
N LEU A 28 -22.25 24.48 4.66
CA LEU A 28 -23.11 24.46 5.85
C LEU A 28 -24.40 25.27 5.65
N SER A 29 -24.33 26.37 4.89
CA SER A 29 -25.51 27.17 4.55
C SER A 29 -26.44 26.43 3.60
N ASP A 30 -25.89 25.75 2.57
CA ASP A 30 -26.66 24.92 1.64
C ASP A 30 -27.32 23.73 2.34
N ALA A 31 -26.60 23.06 3.24
CA ALA A 31 -27.16 21.98 4.04
C ALA A 31 -28.33 22.46 4.93
N ARG A 32 -28.21 23.68 5.47
CA ARG A 32 -29.24 24.29 6.31
C ARG A 32 -30.46 24.70 5.49
N ILE A 33 -30.27 25.31 4.32
CA ILE A 33 -31.36 25.65 3.39
C ILE A 33 -32.07 24.38 2.91
N THR A 34 -31.32 23.35 2.56
CA THR A 34 -31.88 22.05 2.13
C THR A 34 -32.67 21.38 3.24
N TYR A 35 -32.19 21.46 4.49
CA TYR A 35 -32.91 20.96 5.66
C TYR A 35 -34.22 21.72 5.91
N PHE A 36 -34.21 23.06 5.86
CA PHE A 36 -35.42 23.86 6.07
C PHE A 36 -36.44 23.68 4.93
N ASN A 37 -35.98 23.61 3.69
CA ASN A 37 -36.83 23.31 2.53
C ASN A 37 -37.45 21.90 2.64
N ALA A 38 -36.73 20.92 3.21
CA ALA A 38 -37.28 19.58 3.47
C ALA A 38 -38.32 19.58 4.60
N MET A 39 -38.16 20.46 5.59
CA MET A 39 -39.08 20.62 6.72
C MET A 39 -40.39 21.32 6.32
N GLU A 40 -40.31 22.32 5.44
CA GLU A 40 -41.44 23.14 5.00
C GLU A 40 -42.36 22.39 4.00
N ASN A 41 -41.79 21.44 3.24
CA ASN A 41 -42.53 20.62 2.27
C ASN A 41 -43.23 19.37 2.89
N GLY A 42 -43.31 19.27 4.21
CA GLY A 42 -44.19 18.31 4.91
C GLY A 42 -43.87 16.82 4.70
N SER A 43 -42.63 16.47 4.36
CA SER A 43 -42.22 15.06 4.18
C SER A 43 -41.66 14.48 5.49
N PRO A 44 -42.05 13.27 5.93
CA PRO A 44 -41.52 12.70 7.15
C PRO A 44 -40.04 12.37 6.95
N VAL A 45 -39.18 12.90 7.82
CA VAL A 45 -37.75 12.59 7.85
C VAL A 45 -37.57 11.12 8.22
N GLY A 46 -37.52 10.28 7.19
CA GLY A 46 -37.14 8.88 7.23
C GLY A 46 -36.08 8.64 6.16
N SER A 47 -34.91 8.15 6.58
CA SER A 47 -33.74 7.89 5.75
C SER A 47 -34.09 7.24 4.40
N GLN A 48 -33.77 7.92 3.29
CA GLN A 48 -33.60 7.28 2.00
C GLN A 48 -32.15 7.37 1.54
N ILE A 49 -31.53 6.20 1.68
CA ILE A 49 -30.26 5.75 1.12
C ILE A 49 -30.37 5.82 -0.41
N LEU A 50 -29.45 6.56 -1.04
CA LEU A 50 -29.23 6.54 -2.48
C LEU A 50 -28.83 5.11 -2.89
N ARG A 51 -29.72 4.40 -3.60
CA ARG A 51 -29.47 3.06 -4.14
C ARG A 51 -28.50 3.16 -5.31
N ILE A 52 -27.35 2.53 -5.17
CA ILE A 52 -26.46 2.14 -6.27
C ILE A 52 -26.68 0.65 -6.50
N SER A 53 -27.10 0.27 -7.72
CA SER A 53 -27.09 -1.13 -8.18
C SER A 53 -25.98 -1.32 -9.22
N PRO A 54 -25.18 -2.40 -9.14
CA PRO A 54 -24.14 -2.71 -10.13
C PRO A 54 -24.53 -3.85 -11.09
N SER A 55 -23.86 -3.84 -12.24
CA SER A 55 -23.41 -4.96 -13.08
C SER A 55 -24.17 -5.31 -14.37
N SER A 56 -23.37 -5.27 -15.45
CA SER A 56 -23.60 -5.71 -16.82
C SER A 56 -23.77 -7.22 -16.99
N SER A 57 -24.59 -7.64 -17.96
CA SER A 57 -24.36 -8.82 -18.81
C SER A 57 -25.30 -8.78 -20.01
N LEU A 58 -24.77 -9.02 -21.22
CA LEU A 58 -25.57 -9.22 -22.44
C LEU A 58 -25.16 -10.55 -23.09
N LEU A 59 -26.15 -11.41 -23.28
CA LEU A 59 -26.15 -12.55 -24.20
C LEU A 59 -27.48 -12.51 -24.99
N ALA A 60 -27.34 -12.65 -26.31
CA ALA A 60 -28.35 -13.01 -27.33
C ALA A 60 -29.36 -11.97 -27.87
N THR A 61 -29.38 -11.92 -29.21
CA THR A 61 -30.33 -11.35 -30.20
C THR A 61 -31.53 -12.30 -30.42
N PRO A 62 -32.49 -12.06 -31.35
CA PRO A 62 -33.05 -10.83 -31.95
C PRO A 62 -34.62 -10.78 -31.91
N THR A 63 -35.24 -9.59 -32.05
CA THR A 63 -36.50 -9.39 -32.83
C THR A 63 -36.80 -7.90 -33.00
N ALA A 64 -37.30 -7.56 -34.19
CA ALA A 64 -37.56 -6.23 -34.71
C ALA A 64 -38.71 -5.48 -34.02
N ASP A 65 -38.61 -4.16 -33.86
CA ASP A 65 -39.41 -3.17 -34.61
C ASP A 65 -38.88 -1.75 -34.35
N SER A 66 -39.16 -0.89 -35.32
CA SER A 66 -38.64 0.41 -35.67
C SER A 66 -38.93 1.57 -34.71
N GLY A 67 -38.00 2.53 -34.66
CA GLY A 67 -38.19 3.82 -34.01
C GLY A 67 -36.94 4.69 -34.05
N LYS A 68 -36.74 5.44 -35.15
CA LYS A 68 -35.68 6.45 -35.32
C LYS A 68 -35.66 7.45 -34.15
N ARG A 69 -34.51 7.60 -33.48
CA ARG A 69 -34.10 8.88 -32.88
C ARG A 69 -32.59 8.96 -32.70
N ASN A 70 -32.08 10.16 -32.98
CA ASN A 70 -30.70 10.49 -33.34
C ASN A 70 -29.66 10.13 -32.28
N LYS A 71 -28.53 9.55 -32.74
CA LYS A 71 -27.28 9.49 -32.00
C LYS A 71 -26.64 10.89 -32.01
N SER A 72 -26.43 11.47 -30.84
CA SER A 72 -25.44 12.53 -30.64
C SER A 72 -24.20 11.89 -30.01
N GLU A 73 -23.06 12.11 -30.65
CA GLU A 73 -21.74 11.57 -30.31
C GLU A 73 -21.25 12.06 -28.94
N GLU A 74 -20.68 11.14 -28.14
CA GLU A 74 -19.89 11.43 -26.93
C GLU A 74 -18.51 12.01 -27.36
N PRO A 75 -18.11 13.22 -26.93
CA PRO A 75 -16.76 13.72 -27.19
C PRO A 75 -15.74 13.21 -26.14
N SER A 76 -14.58 12.81 -26.67
CA SER A 76 -13.30 12.34 -26.09
C SER A 76 -13.12 12.20 -24.56
N ARG A 77 -13.04 10.94 -24.09
CA ARG A 77 -12.45 10.52 -22.79
C ARG A 77 -10.93 10.26 -22.84
N VAL A 78 -10.25 10.70 -23.90
CA VAL A 78 -8.89 10.24 -24.26
C VAL A 78 -7.80 10.86 -23.38
N VAL A 79 -7.88 12.16 -23.07
CA VAL A 79 -6.86 12.89 -22.29
C VAL A 79 -6.81 12.41 -20.83
N ARG A 80 -7.98 12.16 -20.23
CA ARG A 80 -8.09 11.53 -18.91
C ARG A 80 -7.45 10.13 -18.84
N ALA A 81 -7.39 9.39 -19.95
CA ALA A 81 -6.73 8.09 -19.99
C ALA A 81 -5.21 8.19 -20.22
N LEU A 82 -4.76 9.23 -20.93
CA LEU A 82 -3.34 9.47 -21.24
C LEU A 82 -2.50 9.88 -20.01
N PHE A 83 -3.12 10.58 -19.05
CA PHE A 83 -2.48 11.09 -17.84
C PHE A 83 -2.87 10.35 -16.55
N LYS A 84 -3.53 9.19 -16.65
CA LYS A 84 -3.84 8.36 -15.50
C LYS A 84 -2.63 7.49 -15.16
N ASP A 85 -2.04 7.72 -13.99
CA ASP A 85 -1.19 6.71 -13.35
C ASP A 85 -2.08 5.58 -12.85
N ASP A 86 -1.86 4.37 -13.37
CA ASP A 86 -2.68 3.19 -13.09
C ASP A 86 -2.25 2.51 -11.77
N ASP A 87 -2.22 3.26 -10.67
CA ASP A 87 -2.05 2.70 -9.31
C ASP A 87 -3.36 2.03 -8.79
N SER A 88 -4.36 1.89 -9.65
CA SER A 88 -5.68 1.37 -9.29
C SER A 88 -6.17 0.26 -10.24
N LYS A 89 -5.39 -0.82 -10.35
CA LYS A 89 -5.91 -2.12 -10.78
C LYS A 89 -5.81 -3.19 -9.69
N PRO A 90 -6.90 -3.90 -9.37
CA PRO A 90 -6.82 -5.13 -8.61
C PRO A 90 -6.19 -6.21 -9.50
N MET A 91 -5.00 -6.69 -9.13
CA MET A 91 -4.41 -7.89 -9.73
C MET A 91 -5.31 -9.09 -9.42
N VAL A 92 -6.17 -9.44 -10.37
CA VAL A 92 -6.80 -10.75 -10.44
C VAL A 92 -6.19 -11.44 -11.64
N LYS A 93 -5.34 -12.43 -11.39
CA LYS A 93 -5.19 -13.56 -12.30
C LYS A 93 -4.86 -14.83 -11.55
N ASP A 94 -5.69 -15.80 -11.87
CA ASP A 94 -5.75 -17.16 -11.38
C ASP A 94 -4.84 -18.06 -12.23
N VAL A 95 -4.56 -19.25 -11.69
CA VAL A 95 -4.09 -20.49 -12.33
C VAL A 95 -2.57 -20.78 -12.37
N GLY A 96 -2.17 -21.74 -11.52
CA GLY A 96 -1.80 -23.11 -11.95
C GLY A 96 -0.48 -23.34 -12.70
N TYR A 97 0.42 -24.08 -12.06
CA TYR A 97 1.74 -24.51 -12.54
C TYR A 97 1.73 -25.28 -13.88
N SER A 98 2.64 -24.91 -14.79
CA SER A 98 3.50 -25.89 -15.48
C SER A 98 4.84 -25.24 -15.89
N ALA A 99 5.92 -26.01 -15.75
CA ALA A 99 7.30 -25.57 -15.87
C ALA A 99 7.74 -25.36 -17.34
N ALA A 100 8.24 -24.16 -17.66
CA ALA A 100 9.29 -23.95 -18.66
C ALA A 100 9.91 -22.56 -18.46
N ARG A 101 11.25 -22.53 -18.43
CA ARG A 101 12.09 -21.32 -18.41
C ARG A 101 11.60 -20.27 -19.42
N ARG A 102 11.34 -19.05 -18.96
CA ARG A 102 11.45 -17.76 -19.67
C ARG A 102 11.39 -16.64 -18.64
N SER A 103 12.17 -15.59 -18.88
CA SER A 103 12.21 -14.35 -18.09
C SER A 103 10.81 -13.84 -17.73
N SER A 104 10.65 -13.33 -16.51
CA SER A 104 9.39 -12.83 -15.96
C SER A 104 8.69 -11.85 -16.93
N PRO A 105 7.42 -12.08 -17.34
CA PRO A 105 6.71 -11.19 -18.25
C PRO A 105 6.28 -9.85 -17.61
N GLU A 106 6.20 -9.74 -16.28
CA GLU A 106 5.52 -8.61 -15.63
C GLU A 106 6.36 -7.32 -15.55
N SER A 107 7.68 -7.43 -15.37
CA SER A 107 8.57 -6.25 -15.43
C SER A 107 8.74 -5.72 -16.86
N GLN A 108 8.67 -6.61 -17.85
CA GLN A 108 8.62 -6.23 -19.26
C GLN A 108 7.26 -5.64 -19.63
N LEU A 109 6.15 -6.12 -19.06
CA LEU A 109 4.81 -5.57 -19.29
C LEU A 109 4.68 -4.16 -18.73
N ASN A 110 5.13 -3.88 -17.50
CA ASN A 110 5.06 -2.53 -16.92
C ASN A 110 5.93 -1.53 -17.69
N HIS A 111 7.14 -1.93 -18.10
CA HIS A 111 8.02 -1.07 -18.90
C HIS A 111 7.48 -0.88 -20.33
N HIS A 112 6.87 -1.91 -20.91
CA HIS A 112 6.27 -1.86 -22.24
C HIS A 112 4.98 -1.04 -22.23
N ASP A 113 4.14 -1.15 -21.19
CA ASP A 113 2.92 -0.36 -21.02
C ASP A 113 3.26 1.12 -20.83
N GLU A 114 4.30 1.42 -20.06
CA GLU A 114 4.79 2.79 -19.89
C GLU A 114 5.35 3.38 -21.19
N MET A 115 6.18 2.61 -21.91
CA MET A 115 6.72 3.02 -23.20
C MET A 115 5.61 3.19 -24.26
N VAL A 116 4.59 2.33 -24.25
CA VAL A 116 3.41 2.45 -25.11
C VAL A 116 2.62 3.72 -24.76
N ARG A 117 2.44 4.01 -23.46
CA ARG A 117 1.75 5.22 -22.98
C ARG A 117 2.49 6.49 -23.38
N GLU A 118 3.81 6.56 -23.18
CA GLU A 118 4.63 7.70 -23.61
C GLU A 118 4.59 7.90 -25.13
N THR A 119 4.65 6.81 -25.89
CA THR A 119 4.55 6.85 -27.36
C THR A 119 3.17 7.35 -27.80
N MET A 120 2.10 6.90 -27.12
CA MET A 120 0.74 7.31 -27.41
C MET A 120 0.48 8.78 -27.03
N GLU A 121 1.00 9.23 -25.88
CA GLU A 121 0.94 10.64 -25.46
C GLU A 121 1.69 11.54 -26.45
N LYS A 122 2.88 11.12 -26.89
CA LYS A 122 3.66 11.86 -27.88
C LYS A 122 2.91 11.96 -29.22
N ALA A 123 2.42 10.83 -29.75
CA ALA A 123 1.65 10.82 -30.99
C ALA A 123 0.38 11.67 -30.91
N PHE A 124 -0.27 11.71 -29.75
CA PHE A 124 -1.43 12.57 -29.51
C PHE A 124 -1.07 14.06 -29.64
N TRP A 125 -0.01 14.52 -28.96
CA TRP A 125 0.40 15.93 -29.02
C TRP A 125 1.01 16.33 -30.36
N ASP A 126 1.72 15.41 -31.03
CA ASP A 126 2.22 15.61 -32.40
C ASP A 126 1.04 15.82 -33.37
N GLY A 127 -0.02 15.02 -33.25
CA GLY A 127 -1.23 15.17 -34.06
C GLY A 127 -1.99 16.49 -33.83
N ILE A 128 -1.97 17.02 -32.60
CA ILE A 128 -2.53 18.37 -32.32
C ILE A 128 -1.66 19.45 -32.96
N THR A 129 -0.34 19.29 -32.88
CA THR A 129 0.62 20.24 -33.47
C THR A 129 0.50 20.28 -34.99
N GLU A 130 0.23 19.14 -35.63
CA GLU A 130 -0.07 19.02 -37.07
C GLU A 130 -1.42 19.64 -37.43
N SER A 131 -2.49 19.35 -36.67
CA SER A 131 -3.83 19.96 -36.86
C SER A 131 -3.77 21.49 -36.83
N ILE A 132 -3.01 22.07 -35.91
CA ILE A 132 -2.84 23.53 -35.82
C ILE A 132 -2.11 24.09 -37.05
N GLN A 133 -1.17 23.34 -37.64
CA GLN A 133 -0.48 23.77 -38.87
C GLN A 133 -1.39 23.74 -40.10
N GLU A 134 -2.41 22.90 -40.09
CA GLU A 134 -3.46 22.82 -41.11
C GLU A 134 -4.59 23.84 -40.86
N ASP A 135 -4.38 24.83 -39.98
CA ASP A 135 -5.38 25.81 -39.52
C ASP A 135 -6.66 25.16 -38.95
N ASN A 136 -6.55 23.95 -38.41
CA ASN A 136 -7.62 23.25 -37.70
C ASN A 136 -7.41 23.30 -36.19
N TYR A 137 -8.27 24.08 -35.53
CA TYR A 137 -8.19 24.36 -34.10
C TYR A 137 -9.24 23.64 -33.24
N ASP A 138 -10.07 22.77 -33.84
CA ASP A 138 -11.16 22.09 -33.13
C ASP A 138 -10.65 21.35 -31.88
N ARG A 139 -9.50 20.68 -32.01
CA ARG A 139 -8.90 19.94 -30.90
C ARG A 139 -8.38 20.83 -29.77
N VAL A 140 -7.93 22.05 -30.08
CA VAL A 140 -7.52 23.04 -29.08
C VAL A 140 -8.74 23.55 -28.31
N VAL A 141 -9.84 23.83 -29.00
CA VAL A 141 -11.11 24.24 -28.39
C VAL A 141 -11.63 23.15 -27.45
N GLU A 142 -11.56 21.88 -27.86
CA GLU A 142 -11.91 20.74 -27.01
C GLU A 142 -11.03 20.64 -25.76
N LEU A 143 -9.71 20.82 -25.89
CA LEU A 143 -8.80 20.79 -24.73
C LEU A 143 -9.05 21.95 -23.77
N MET A 144 -9.29 23.16 -24.28
CA MET A 144 -9.62 24.31 -23.44
C MET A 144 -10.97 24.15 -22.74
N LYS A 145 -11.93 23.51 -23.41
CA LYS A 145 -13.19 23.09 -22.79
C LYS A 145 -12.95 22.08 -21.67
N GLU A 146 -12.07 21.09 -21.88
CA GLU A 146 -11.69 20.14 -20.83
C GLU A 146 -11.02 20.84 -19.64
N VAL A 147 -10.10 21.77 -19.88
CA VAL A 147 -9.48 22.60 -18.82
C VAL A 147 -10.55 23.33 -18.01
N ARG A 148 -11.49 24.00 -18.66
CA ARG A 148 -12.60 24.69 -17.98
C ARG A 148 -13.46 23.74 -17.15
N ASP A 149 -13.94 22.67 -17.77
CA ASP A 149 -14.89 21.75 -17.16
C ASP A 149 -14.23 21.05 -15.94
N GLU A 150 -12.95 20.68 -16.05
CA GLU A 150 -12.20 20.08 -14.94
C GLU A 150 -11.88 21.07 -13.81
N LEU A 151 -11.58 22.34 -14.13
CA LEU A 151 -11.46 23.39 -13.12
C LEU A 151 -12.79 23.61 -12.40
N CYS A 152 -13.92 23.64 -13.11
CA CYS A 152 -15.25 23.76 -12.52
C CYS A 152 -15.65 22.58 -11.63
N GLU A 153 -15.19 21.36 -11.93
CA GLU A 153 -15.42 20.17 -11.09
C GLU A 153 -14.67 20.26 -9.74
N MET A 154 -13.45 20.78 -9.75
CA MET A 154 -12.62 20.92 -8.54
C MET A 154 -12.92 22.21 -7.75
N ALA A 155 -13.39 23.25 -8.43
CA ALA A 155 -13.61 24.56 -7.83
C ALA A 155 -14.89 24.63 -6.98
N PRO A 156 -14.91 25.49 -5.94
CA PRO A 156 -16.15 25.82 -5.26
C PRO A 156 -17.18 26.50 -6.14
N GLN A 157 -18.45 26.39 -5.74
CA GLN A 157 -19.59 26.95 -6.48
C GLN A 157 -19.44 28.45 -6.78
N SER A 158 -18.85 29.22 -5.87
CA SER A 158 -18.62 30.65 -6.03
C SER A 158 -17.68 31.01 -7.19
N TRP A 159 -16.80 30.09 -7.62
CA TRP A 159 -15.81 30.34 -8.68
C TRP A 159 -16.26 29.79 -10.04
N LYS A 160 -17.27 28.92 -10.07
CA LYS A 160 -17.66 28.24 -11.31
C LYS A 160 -18.07 29.22 -12.40
N GLN A 161 -18.83 30.26 -12.03
CA GLN A 161 -19.26 31.28 -12.97
C GLN A 161 -18.07 32.11 -13.50
N GLU A 162 -17.14 32.50 -12.62
CA GLU A 162 -15.91 33.22 -12.99
C GLU A 162 -15.04 32.39 -13.96
N ILE A 163 -14.92 31.08 -13.73
CA ILE A 163 -14.16 30.16 -14.61
C ILE A 163 -14.84 30.02 -15.97
N ILE A 164 -16.18 29.93 -16.01
CA ILE A 164 -16.93 29.81 -17.28
C ILE A 164 -16.80 31.08 -18.11
N GLU A 165 -16.85 32.26 -17.47
CA GLU A 165 -16.71 33.55 -18.14
C GLU A 165 -15.29 33.82 -18.62
N ALA A 166 -14.28 33.45 -17.83
CA ALA A 166 -12.88 33.62 -18.20
C ALA A 166 -12.43 32.64 -19.30
N ILE A 167 -12.94 31.40 -19.29
CA ILE A 167 -12.66 30.37 -20.30
C ILE A 167 -13.90 30.21 -21.20
N ASP A 168 -14.24 31.26 -21.94
CA ASP A 168 -15.37 31.22 -22.86
C ASP A 168 -15.02 30.47 -24.15
N VAL A 169 -15.47 29.21 -24.21
CA VAL A 169 -15.26 28.30 -25.34
C VAL A 169 -15.97 28.78 -26.61
N VAL A 170 -17.06 29.55 -26.49
CA VAL A 170 -17.79 30.09 -27.64
C VAL A 170 -16.99 31.22 -28.28
N ILE A 171 -16.46 32.13 -27.46
CA ILE A 171 -15.57 33.21 -27.93
C ILE A 171 -14.30 32.60 -28.51
N LEU A 172 -13.69 31.64 -27.83
CA LEU A 172 -12.50 30.94 -28.31
C LEU A 172 -12.71 30.28 -29.68
N SER A 173 -13.84 29.57 -29.87
CA SER A 173 -14.17 28.94 -31.14
C SER A 173 -14.38 29.96 -32.26
N GLN A 174 -15.06 31.08 -31.98
CA GLN A 174 -15.27 32.16 -32.96
C GLN A 174 -13.95 32.81 -33.40
N LEU A 175 -13.02 33.02 -32.47
CA LEU A 175 -11.75 33.69 -32.69
C LEU A 175 -10.76 32.81 -33.47
N LEU A 176 -10.78 31.50 -33.23
CA LEU A 176 -9.95 30.55 -33.97
C LEU A 176 -10.51 30.28 -35.38
N ASN A 177 -11.85 30.29 -35.54
CA ASN A 177 -12.50 30.15 -36.85
C ASN A 177 -12.32 31.35 -37.78
N SER A 178 -11.91 32.53 -37.26
CA SER A 178 -11.55 33.68 -38.11
C SER A 178 -10.14 33.58 -38.72
N GLY A 179 -9.41 32.48 -38.50
CA GLY A 179 -8.07 32.25 -39.07
C GLY A 179 -6.96 33.08 -38.41
N SER A 180 -7.24 33.66 -37.24
CA SER A 180 -6.28 34.45 -36.46
C SER A 180 -5.98 33.77 -35.13
N LEU A 181 -4.75 33.27 -34.98
CA LEU A 181 -4.21 32.85 -33.69
C LEU A 181 -3.95 34.08 -32.81
N ASP A 182 -4.95 34.48 -32.02
CA ASP A 182 -4.77 35.51 -31.00
C ASP A 182 -4.07 34.91 -29.77
N MET A 183 -2.74 34.95 -29.83
CA MET A 183 -1.86 34.50 -28.75
C MET A 183 -2.02 35.35 -27.47
N GLU A 184 -2.52 36.58 -27.57
CA GLU A 184 -2.76 37.42 -26.40
C GLU A 184 -3.99 36.93 -25.63
N TYR A 185 -5.08 36.61 -26.33
CA TYR A 185 -6.27 36.03 -25.72
C TYR A 185 -6.00 34.62 -25.16
N LEU A 186 -5.36 33.75 -25.93
CA LEU A 186 -4.97 32.41 -25.48
C LEU A 186 -4.06 32.47 -24.24
N GLY A 187 -3.08 33.38 -24.24
CA GLY A 187 -2.19 33.62 -23.11
C GLY A 187 -2.96 34.02 -21.85
N LYS A 188 -3.94 34.92 -21.96
CA LYS A 188 -4.80 35.34 -20.83
C LYS A 188 -5.61 34.18 -20.25
N ILE A 189 -6.21 33.34 -21.09
CA ILE A 189 -7.01 32.20 -20.61
C ILE A 189 -6.12 31.15 -19.95
N MET A 190 -4.93 30.91 -20.50
CA MET A 190 -3.95 29.99 -19.91
C MET A 190 -3.42 30.52 -18.58
N GLU A 191 -3.09 31.81 -18.50
CA GLU A 191 -2.68 32.46 -17.25
C GLU A 191 -3.79 32.37 -16.19
N PHE A 192 -5.04 32.64 -16.57
CA PHE A 192 -6.19 32.46 -15.68
C PHE A 192 -6.32 31.01 -15.18
N SER A 193 -6.12 30.03 -16.06
CA SER A 193 -6.18 28.61 -15.71
C SER A 193 -5.08 28.25 -14.70
N LEU A 194 -3.86 28.75 -14.91
CA LEU A 194 -2.72 28.50 -14.03
C LEU A 194 -2.87 29.20 -12.66
N VAL A 195 -3.38 30.44 -12.64
CA VAL A 195 -3.69 31.15 -11.40
C VAL A 195 -4.81 30.45 -10.63
N SER A 196 -5.84 29.98 -11.33
CA SER A 196 -6.92 29.18 -10.74
C SER A 196 -6.40 27.88 -10.12
N LEU A 197 -5.49 27.17 -10.79
CA LEU A 197 -4.82 25.99 -10.24
C LEU A 197 -3.99 26.28 -8.99
N GLN A 198 -3.24 27.40 -8.99
CA GLN A 198 -2.50 27.85 -7.81
C GLN A 198 -3.42 28.10 -6.62
N LYS A 199 -4.54 28.79 -6.84
CA LYS A 199 -5.54 29.08 -5.80
C LYS A 199 -6.23 27.84 -5.25
N LEU A 200 -6.32 26.76 -6.03
CA LEU A 200 -6.94 25.50 -5.62
C LEU A 200 -5.95 24.53 -4.95
N SER A 201 -4.65 24.74 -5.12
CA SER A 201 -3.57 23.89 -4.56
C SER A 201 -3.35 24.14 -3.07
N ALA A 202 -2.72 23.19 -2.36
CA ALA A 202 -2.31 23.46 -0.98
C ALA A 202 -1.14 24.47 -0.91
N PRO A 203 -1.00 25.22 0.21
CA PRO A 203 0.07 26.23 0.36
C PRO A 203 1.49 25.68 0.15
N ALA A 204 1.72 24.41 0.49
CA ALA A 204 3.02 23.74 0.31
C ALA A 204 3.35 23.44 -1.16
N HIS A 205 2.32 23.26 -2.00
CA HIS A 205 2.48 23.00 -3.44
C HIS A 205 2.47 24.29 -4.26
N GLU A 206 1.83 25.36 -3.75
CA GLU A 206 1.74 26.68 -4.39
C GLU A 206 3.11 27.28 -4.74
N ILE A 207 4.10 27.20 -3.84
CA ILE A 207 5.44 27.78 -4.05
C ILE A 207 6.15 27.09 -5.22
N LYS A 208 6.15 25.74 -5.23
CA LYS A 208 6.75 24.94 -6.30
C LYS A 208 6.03 25.16 -7.63
N LEU A 209 4.70 25.25 -7.59
CA LEU A 209 3.87 25.50 -8.75
C LEU A 209 4.10 26.91 -9.33
N LYS A 210 4.37 27.91 -8.49
CA LYS A 210 4.67 29.27 -8.91
C LYS A 210 6.00 29.36 -9.69
N GLU A 211 7.04 28.65 -9.22
CA GLU A 211 8.31 28.56 -9.93
C GLU A 211 8.16 27.84 -11.27
N ALA A 212 7.42 26.71 -11.28
CA ALA A 212 7.13 25.97 -12.51
C ALA A 212 6.29 26.79 -13.51
N HIS A 213 5.28 27.52 -13.03
CA HIS A 213 4.46 28.41 -13.83
C HIS A 213 5.30 29.52 -14.48
N GLN A 214 6.14 30.21 -13.69
CA GLN A 214 7.01 31.27 -14.20
C GLN A 214 8.00 30.76 -15.25
N LYS A 215 8.56 29.56 -15.01
CA LYS A 215 9.45 28.89 -15.96
C LYS A 215 8.75 28.58 -17.28
N VAL A 216 7.58 27.95 -17.23
CA VAL A 216 6.81 27.62 -18.45
C VAL A 216 6.42 28.89 -19.21
N LEU A 217 5.94 29.94 -18.54
CA LEU A 217 5.64 31.21 -19.21
C LEU A 217 6.86 31.83 -19.89
N SER A 218 8.04 31.80 -19.25
CA SER A 218 9.27 32.29 -19.89
C SER A 218 9.66 31.46 -21.12
N GLU A 219 9.55 30.14 -21.04
CA GLU A 219 9.84 29.24 -22.18
C GLU A 219 8.86 29.45 -23.34
N LEU A 220 7.57 29.67 -23.03
CA LEU A 220 6.55 29.98 -24.04
C LEU A 220 6.81 31.34 -24.71
N ALA A 221 7.17 32.36 -23.94
CA ALA A 221 7.51 33.68 -24.47
C ALA A 221 8.78 33.66 -25.35
N ASP A 222 9.73 32.78 -25.06
CA ASP A 222 10.95 32.62 -25.85
C ASP A 222 10.68 31.86 -27.16
N ILE A 223 9.81 30.84 -27.14
CA ILE A 223 9.36 30.12 -28.35
C ILE A 223 8.65 31.09 -29.32
N CYS A 224 7.81 31.99 -28.80
CA CYS A 224 7.13 32.99 -29.62
C CYS A 224 8.06 34.11 -30.13
N ARG A 225 9.21 34.36 -29.48
CA ARG A 225 10.20 35.38 -29.91
C ARG A 225 11.20 34.88 -30.97
N GLY A 226 11.44 33.57 -31.02
CA GLY A 226 12.45 32.97 -31.91
C GLY A 226 12.09 32.99 -33.39
N ASP A 227 10.81 32.83 -33.73
CA ASP A 227 10.26 32.93 -35.09
C ASP A 227 8.76 33.28 -34.99
N ASN A 228 8.27 34.27 -35.75
CA ASN A 228 6.86 34.69 -35.73
C ASN A 228 5.99 33.84 -36.69
N SER A 229 6.24 32.52 -36.70
CA SER A 229 5.57 31.56 -37.59
C SER A 229 4.37 30.92 -36.89
N ASN A 230 3.36 30.48 -37.64
CA ASN A 230 2.25 29.71 -37.06
C ASN A 230 2.73 28.41 -36.38
N HIS A 231 3.87 27.85 -36.82
CA HIS A 231 4.45 26.63 -36.26
C HIS A 231 5.01 26.83 -34.83
N SER A 232 5.72 27.93 -34.58
CA SER A 232 6.23 28.26 -33.24
C SER A 232 5.08 28.60 -32.27
N HIS A 233 4.04 29.29 -32.73
CA HIS A 233 2.82 29.52 -31.94
C HIS A 233 2.08 28.22 -31.61
N ALA A 234 1.99 27.28 -32.55
CA ALA A 234 1.41 25.95 -32.33
C ALA A 234 2.16 25.18 -31.23
N ILE A 235 3.50 25.15 -31.30
CA ILE A 235 4.34 24.47 -30.32
C ILE A 235 4.17 25.09 -28.93
N ALA A 236 4.13 26.42 -28.84
CA ALA A 236 3.91 27.12 -27.57
C ALA A 236 2.54 26.78 -26.97
N LEU A 237 1.48 26.83 -27.77
CA LEU A 237 0.12 26.53 -27.32
C LEU A 237 -0.02 25.09 -26.84
N VAL A 238 0.49 24.12 -27.60
CA VAL A 238 0.48 22.70 -27.24
C VAL A 238 1.25 22.46 -25.94
N LYS A 239 2.44 23.05 -25.81
CA LYS A 239 3.27 22.91 -24.61
C LYS A 239 2.59 23.47 -23.37
N GLY A 240 1.95 24.62 -23.47
CA GLY A 240 1.26 25.22 -22.33
C GLY A 240 -0.06 24.51 -21.98
N LEU A 241 -0.83 24.06 -22.96
CA LEU A 241 -2.01 23.22 -22.73
C LEU A 241 -1.66 21.90 -22.04
N ARG A 242 -0.59 21.24 -22.52
CA ARG A 242 -0.06 20.02 -21.90
C ARG A 242 0.30 20.27 -20.44
N PHE A 243 0.99 21.38 -20.16
CA PHE A 243 1.35 21.75 -18.79
C PHE A 243 0.11 21.97 -17.90
N VAL A 244 -0.89 22.75 -18.35
CA VAL A 244 -2.12 22.99 -17.58
C VAL A 244 -2.85 21.68 -17.25
N LEU A 245 -3.00 20.78 -18.23
CA LEU A 245 -3.68 19.50 -18.04
C LEU A 245 -2.91 18.58 -17.09
N GLN A 246 -1.58 18.54 -17.16
CA GLN A 246 -0.75 17.82 -16.18
C GLN A 246 -0.96 18.36 -14.76
N GLN A 247 -1.01 19.68 -14.59
CA GLN A 247 -1.26 20.31 -13.29
C GLN A 247 -2.68 20.02 -12.75
N ILE A 248 -3.69 19.95 -13.62
CA ILE A 248 -5.05 19.52 -13.26
C ILE A 248 -5.03 18.09 -12.68
N GLN A 249 -4.31 17.16 -13.29
CA GLN A 249 -4.25 15.77 -12.81
C GLN A 249 -3.52 15.66 -11.47
N ALA A 250 -2.39 16.35 -11.32
CA ALA A 250 -1.67 16.42 -10.05
C ALA A 250 -2.57 16.96 -8.93
N LEU A 251 -3.31 18.05 -9.19
CA LEU A 251 -4.24 18.63 -8.24
C LEU A 251 -5.39 17.68 -7.88
N LYS A 252 -5.94 16.94 -8.85
CA LYS A 252 -6.97 15.92 -8.57
C LYS A 252 -6.47 14.84 -7.62
N GLN A 253 -5.24 14.37 -7.83
CA GLN A 253 -4.61 13.39 -6.95
C GLN A 253 -4.42 13.96 -5.55
N GLU A 254 -3.95 15.20 -5.43
CA GLU A 254 -3.83 15.90 -4.15
C GLU A 254 -5.17 16.03 -3.43
N ILE A 255 -6.22 16.48 -4.13
CA ILE A 255 -7.58 16.59 -3.57
C ILE A 255 -8.11 15.22 -3.13
N SER A 256 -7.89 14.17 -3.92
CA SER A 256 -8.27 12.80 -3.58
C SER A 256 -7.57 12.33 -2.31
N ASN A 257 -6.25 12.52 -2.22
CA ASN A 257 -5.44 12.19 -1.05
C ASN A 257 -5.92 12.96 0.20
N ALA A 258 -6.21 14.26 0.05
CA ALA A 258 -6.75 15.08 1.11
C ALA A 258 -8.13 14.59 1.58
N ARG A 259 -9.03 14.24 0.66
CA ARG A 259 -10.34 13.66 0.99
C ARG A 259 -10.21 12.34 1.76
N ILE A 260 -9.32 11.45 1.33
CA ILE A 260 -9.02 10.21 2.04
C ILE A 260 -8.50 10.51 3.45
N LYS A 261 -7.57 11.47 3.59
CA LYS A 261 -7.02 11.89 4.88
C LYS A 261 -8.07 12.48 5.82
N ILE A 262 -9.04 13.23 5.29
CA ILE A 262 -10.18 13.77 6.06
C ILE A 262 -11.12 12.64 6.51
N MET A 263 -11.30 11.61 5.69
CA MET A 263 -12.13 10.45 6.02
C MET A 263 -11.44 9.48 6.98
N GLU A 264 -10.11 9.44 7.01
CA GLU A 264 -9.32 8.49 7.80
C GLU A 264 -9.74 8.39 9.28
N PRO A 265 -9.96 9.49 10.04
CA PRO A 265 -10.40 9.41 11.44
C PRO A 265 -11.80 8.79 11.59
N LEU A 266 -12.71 9.05 10.63
CA LEU A 266 -14.06 8.48 10.64
C LEU A 266 -14.02 6.97 10.35
N LEU A 267 -13.14 6.56 9.43
CA LEU A 267 -12.92 5.15 9.08
C LEU A 267 -12.21 4.37 10.20
N LYS A 268 -11.28 5.02 10.92
CA LYS A 268 -10.61 4.44 12.10
C LYS A 268 -11.48 4.45 13.36
N GLY A 269 -12.51 5.27 13.39
CA GLY A 269 -13.46 5.37 14.51
C GLY A 269 -14.49 4.24 14.55
N PRO A 270 -15.36 4.22 15.59
CA PRO A 270 -16.37 3.18 15.79
C PRO A 270 -17.38 3.10 14.63
N ALA A 271 -17.65 4.23 13.95
CA ALA A 271 -18.54 4.26 12.79
C ALA A 271 -18.03 3.39 11.62
N GLY A 272 -16.71 3.30 11.42
CA GLY A 272 -16.11 2.41 10.43
C GLY A 272 -16.34 0.94 10.75
N LEU A 273 -16.18 0.56 12.02
CA LEU A 273 -16.43 -0.81 12.50
C LEU A 273 -17.91 -1.18 12.36
N GLU A 274 -18.81 -0.28 12.74
CA GLU A 274 -20.26 -0.47 12.59
C GLU A 274 -20.67 -0.63 11.11
N TYR A 275 -20.10 0.19 10.22
CA TYR A 275 -20.32 0.07 8.79
C TYR A 275 -19.88 -1.30 8.27
N LEU A 276 -18.69 -1.78 8.66
CA LEU A 276 -18.20 -3.10 8.27
C LEU A 276 -19.11 -4.22 8.80
N GLY A 277 -19.57 -4.12 10.05
CA GLY A 277 -20.48 -5.08 10.66
C GLY A 277 -21.81 -5.15 9.91
N LYS A 278 -22.44 -4.01 9.64
CA LYS A 278 -23.70 -3.92 8.86
C LYS A 278 -23.52 -4.42 7.43
N ALA A 279 -22.40 -4.10 6.79
CA ALA A 279 -22.09 -4.58 5.44
C ALA A 279 -21.90 -6.10 5.40
N PHE A 280 -21.30 -6.68 6.45
CA PHE A 280 -21.13 -8.12 6.60
C PHE A 280 -22.47 -8.81 6.87
N GLU A 281 -23.29 -8.30 7.80
CA GLU A 281 -24.63 -8.80 8.09
C GLU A 281 -25.53 -8.80 6.85
N LYS A 282 -25.47 -7.75 6.03
CA LYS A 282 -26.23 -7.69 4.77
C LYS A 282 -25.84 -8.79 3.78
N ARG A 283 -24.57 -9.24 3.79
CA ARG A 283 -24.05 -10.25 2.87
C ARG A 283 -24.25 -11.67 3.39
N PHE A 284 -23.99 -11.89 4.67
CA PHE A 284 -23.90 -13.23 5.27
C PHE A 284 -24.99 -13.52 6.29
N GLY A 285 -25.90 -12.58 6.57
CA GLY A 285 -26.97 -12.74 7.54
C GLY A 285 -26.54 -12.39 8.98
N PRO A 286 -27.51 -12.40 9.92
CA PRO A 286 -27.25 -12.11 11.34
C PRO A 286 -26.37 -13.19 12.00
N PRO A 287 -25.79 -12.90 13.17
CA PRO A 287 -24.96 -13.85 13.92
C PRO A 287 -25.59 -15.22 14.18
N SER A 288 -26.92 -15.31 14.30
CA SER A 288 -27.65 -16.57 14.48
C SER A 288 -27.45 -17.57 13.33
N ASP A 289 -27.17 -17.07 12.12
CA ASP A 289 -27.02 -17.89 10.92
C ASP A 289 -25.57 -18.31 10.65
N ALA A 290 -24.64 -17.96 11.55
CA ALA A 290 -23.20 -18.10 11.34
C ALA A 290 -22.79 -19.51 10.91
N THR A 291 -23.26 -20.54 11.60
CA THR A 291 -22.90 -21.95 11.31
C THR A 291 -23.31 -22.40 9.90
N ALA A 292 -24.43 -21.89 9.39
CA ALA A 292 -24.92 -22.25 8.06
C ALA A 292 -24.27 -21.42 6.95
N ARG A 293 -23.87 -20.17 7.24
CA ARG A 293 -23.47 -19.18 6.22
C ARG A 293 -21.97 -18.88 6.21
N LEU A 294 -21.20 -19.34 7.21
CA LEU A 294 -19.76 -19.15 7.35
C LEU A 294 -18.99 -20.49 7.46
N PRO A 295 -19.13 -21.41 6.50
CA PRO A 295 -18.49 -22.73 6.56
C PRO A 295 -16.95 -22.65 6.55
N LEU A 296 -16.34 -21.69 5.84
CA LEU A 296 -14.88 -21.57 5.80
C LEU A 296 -14.32 -21.03 7.11
N THR A 297 -14.98 -20.02 7.69
CA THR A 297 -14.63 -19.51 9.03
C THR A 297 -14.78 -20.60 10.08
N MET A 298 -15.83 -21.41 10.03
CA MET A 298 -16.00 -22.55 10.95
C MET A 298 -14.85 -23.56 10.80
N ARG A 299 -14.57 -24.01 9.57
CA ARG A 299 -13.47 -24.94 9.28
C ARG A 299 -12.12 -24.40 9.76
N TRP A 300 -11.87 -23.12 9.55
CA TRP A 300 -10.64 -22.45 9.97
C TRP A 300 -10.48 -22.47 11.50
N LEU A 301 -11.52 -22.09 12.26
CA LEU A 301 -11.48 -22.13 13.72
C LEU A 301 -11.35 -23.57 14.25
N SER A 302 -12.12 -24.51 13.72
CA SER A 302 -12.04 -25.93 14.10
C SER A 302 -10.66 -26.54 13.81
N SER A 303 -9.94 -26.04 12.81
CA SER A 303 -8.61 -26.54 12.47
C SER A 303 -7.56 -26.29 13.57
N LEU A 304 -7.84 -25.42 14.54
CA LEU A 304 -6.98 -25.18 15.69
C LEU A 304 -7.17 -26.25 16.79
N GLY A 305 -8.28 -27.00 16.77
CA GLY A 305 -8.53 -28.15 17.67
C GLY A 305 -8.15 -27.88 19.14
N HIS A 306 -7.53 -28.85 19.81
CA HIS A 306 -6.99 -28.66 21.18
C HIS A 306 -5.60 -27.99 21.21
N THR A 307 -5.02 -27.63 20.05
CA THR A 307 -3.65 -27.09 20.02
C THR A 307 -3.60 -25.65 20.54
N TYR A 308 -4.71 -24.91 20.50
CA TYR A 308 -4.74 -23.54 21.01
C TYR A 308 -4.53 -23.48 22.54
N ASP A 309 -5.05 -24.44 23.31
CA ASP A 309 -4.84 -24.52 24.76
C ASP A 309 -3.36 -24.76 25.08
N GLN A 310 -2.71 -25.63 24.30
CA GLN A 310 -1.27 -25.87 24.42
C GLN A 310 -0.46 -24.61 24.06
N ASP A 311 -0.78 -23.96 22.94
CA ASP A 311 -0.10 -22.73 22.51
C ASP A 311 -0.23 -21.59 23.53
N TRP A 312 -1.41 -21.46 24.14
CA TRP A 312 -1.66 -20.47 25.20
C TRP A 312 -0.91 -20.81 26.49
N ASN A 313 -0.91 -22.08 26.90
CA ASN A 313 -0.15 -22.51 28.08
C ASN A 313 1.35 -22.32 27.87
N ASP A 314 1.88 -22.65 26.70
CA ASP A 314 3.27 -22.40 26.33
C ASP A 314 3.59 -20.90 26.37
N HIS A 315 2.70 -20.05 25.85
CA HIS A 315 2.88 -18.61 25.88
C HIS A 315 2.93 -18.06 27.32
N LYS A 316 2.00 -18.49 28.19
CA LYS A 316 2.00 -18.13 29.62
C LYS A 316 3.30 -18.56 30.30
N GLN A 317 3.79 -19.77 30.05
CA GLN A 317 5.06 -20.25 30.62
C GLN A 317 6.23 -19.35 30.23
N VAL A 318 6.28 -18.89 28.97
CA VAL A 318 7.35 -17.99 28.52
C VAL A 318 7.22 -16.61 29.17
N ILE A 319 6.01 -16.08 29.32
CA ILE A 319 5.77 -14.82 30.06
C ILE A 319 6.22 -14.94 31.52
N SER A 320 5.86 -16.03 32.22
CA SER A 320 6.29 -16.25 33.61
C SER A 320 7.82 -16.29 33.71
N ARG A 321 8.51 -16.97 32.79
CA ARG A 321 9.99 -16.99 32.75
C ARG A 321 10.59 -15.61 32.50
N LEU A 322 9.92 -14.77 31.70
CA LEU A 322 10.35 -13.40 31.43
C LEU A 322 10.18 -12.50 32.67
N GLN A 323 9.11 -12.71 33.44
CA GLN A 323 8.80 -11.94 34.65
C GLN A 323 9.60 -12.37 35.88
N ASP A 324 9.93 -13.67 36.01
CA ASP A 324 10.58 -14.24 37.20
C ASP A 324 12.06 -13.89 37.37
N GLY A 325 12.70 -13.23 36.39
CA GLY A 325 13.97 -12.52 36.56
C GLY A 325 15.10 -13.27 37.30
N SER A 326 15.09 -14.60 37.33
CA SER A 326 16.04 -15.38 38.13
C SER A 326 17.20 -15.85 37.23
N PRO A 327 18.46 -15.48 37.54
CA PRO A 327 19.64 -15.82 36.74
C PRO A 327 20.10 -17.27 36.94
N SER A 328 19.17 -18.23 37.13
CA SER A 328 19.50 -19.61 37.52
C SER A 328 19.23 -20.67 36.45
N ASP A 329 18.72 -20.31 35.28
CA ASP A 329 18.82 -21.20 34.11
C ASP A 329 19.92 -20.65 33.20
N LYS A 330 20.99 -21.44 33.08
CA LYS A 330 22.11 -21.21 32.16
C LYS A 330 21.56 -20.75 30.81
N PRO A 331 22.12 -19.69 30.19
CA PRO A 331 21.69 -19.30 28.85
C PRO A 331 21.84 -20.52 27.95
N VAL A 332 20.72 -21.01 27.42
CA VAL A 332 20.73 -22.03 26.38
C VAL A 332 21.45 -21.40 25.20
N LEU A 333 22.75 -21.73 25.07
CA LEU A 333 23.58 -21.33 23.95
C LEU A 333 22.84 -21.76 22.67
N PRO A 334 22.71 -20.88 21.66
CA PRO A 334 22.02 -21.26 20.44
C PRO A 334 22.73 -22.48 19.82
N SER A 335 21.99 -23.57 19.57
CA SER A 335 22.54 -24.67 18.76
C SER A 335 22.60 -24.19 17.30
N THR A 336 23.60 -23.37 16.98
CA THR A 336 23.89 -22.76 15.67
C THR A 336 24.74 -23.65 14.78
N ALA A 337 25.21 -24.80 15.28
CA ALA A 337 25.87 -25.80 14.45
C ALA A 337 24.82 -26.55 13.62
N LEU A 338 24.91 -26.49 12.28
CA LEU A 338 24.15 -27.36 11.36
C LEU A 338 24.64 -28.83 11.39
N ARG A 339 25.05 -29.32 12.56
CA ARG A 339 25.52 -30.70 12.78
C ARG A 339 24.54 -31.44 13.68
N THR A 340 23.99 -32.53 13.16
CA THR A 340 23.37 -33.61 13.93
C THR A 340 24.46 -34.36 14.70
N GLY A 341 24.66 -34.04 15.98
CA GLY A 341 25.60 -34.74 16.86
C GLY A 341 26.32 -33.79 17.83
N GLY A 342 26.13 -34.02 19.13
CA GLY A 342 26.56 -33.10 20.19
C GLY A 342 28.07 -33.09 20.49
N SER A 343 28.56 -31.92 20.88
CA SER A 343 29.60 -31.72 21.92
C SER A 343 29.81 -30.21 22.11
N SER A 344 29.71 -29.75 23.36
CA SER A 344 29.74 -28.36 23.80
C SER A 344 31.14 -27.73 23.74
N PHE A 345 31.20 -26.43 23.43
CA PHE A 345 32.29 -25.54 23.84
C PHE A 345 31.70 -24.24 24.40
N SER A 346 32.12 -23.92 25.61
CA SER A 346 31.67 -22.81 26.45
C SER A 346 32.60 -21.61 26.30
N SER A 347 32.04 -20.44 26.00
CA SER A 347 32.59 -19.14 26.42
C SER A 347 31.48 -18.10 26.39
N GLY A 348 31.31 -17.36 27.49
CA GLY A 348 30.20 -16.45 27.70
C GLY A 348 30.49 -15.02 27.23
N LEU A 349 29.42 -14.26 26.99
CA LEU A 349 29.41 -12.82 27.20
C LEU A 349 27.97 -12.29 27.33
N GLN A 350 27.73 -11.49 28.37
CA GLN A 350 26.54 -10.66 28.54
C GLN A 350 26.77 -9.33 27.80
N THR A 351 25.82 -8.93 26.97
CA THR A 351 25.68 -7.53 26.50
C THR A 351 24.23 -7.12 26.64
N SER A 352 23.90 -6.54 27.79
CA SER A 352 22.65 -5.82 28.03
C SER A 352 22.91 -4.33 27.85
N THR A 353 22.44 -3.76 26.73
CA THR A 353 22.36 -2.30 26.56
C THR A 353 20.88 -1.92 26.49
N PRO A 354 20.36 -1.10 27.44
CA PRO A 354 18.98 -0.65 27.37
C PRO A 354 18.87 0.51 26.39
N ALA A 355 18.40 0.24 25.17
CA ALA A 355 17.99 1.30 24.26
C ALA A 355 16.57 1.76 24.65
N SER A 356 16.51 2.85 25.43
CA SER A 356 15.29 3.65 25.56
C SER A 356 15.07 4.39 24.25
N LEU A 357 13.98 4.05 23.55
CA LEU A 357 13.49 4.82 22.41
C LEU A 357 12.03 5.18 22.66
N THR A 358 11.79 6.47 22.48
CA THR A 358 10.53 7.21 22.62
C THR A 358 9.40 6.59 21.81
N ASP A 359 8.23 6.44 22.43
CA ASP A 359 6.94 6.18 21.77
C ASP A 359 6.74 7.18 20.62
N THR A 360 6.94 6.71 19.39
CA THR A 360 6.43 7.38 18.19
C THR A 360 4.98 6.95 18.01
N ALA A 361 4.08 7.93 18.06
CA ALA A 361 2.61 7.78 18.04
C ALA A 361 2.01 7.22 16.73
N ASP A 362 2.81 6.59 15.87
CA ASP A 362 2.41 6.08 14.55
C ASP A 362 2.35 4.54 14.46
N ASN A 363 2.75 3.81 15.51
CA ASN A 363 2.66 2.35 15.47
C ASN A 363 1.24 1.88 15.79
N PRO A 364 0.60 1.02 14.97
CA PRO A 364 -0.75 0.55 15.23
C PRO A 364 -0.87 -0.15 16.59
N GLN A 365 -1.60 0.47 17.51
CA GLN A 365 -1.73 -0.01 18.88
C GLN A 365 -2.86 -1.04 18.96
N TYR A 366 -2.56 -2.22 19.52
CA TYR A 366 -3.54 -3.29 19.75
C TYR A 366 -3.29 -3.94 21.12
N PRO A 367 -4.36 -4.40 21.80
CA PRO A 367 -4.25 -4.91 23.16
C PRO A 367 -3.54 -6.27 23.19
N GLU A 368 -2.93 -6.52 24.35
CA GLU A 368 -2.45 -7.85 24.74
C GLU A 368 -3.63 -8.83 24.85
N CYS A 369 -3.42 -10.07 24.40
CA CYS A 369 -4.39 -11.14 24.48
C CYS A 369 -4.53 -11.60 25.93
N LYS A 370 -5.74 -11.49 26.50
CA LYS A 370 -6.03 -11.91 27.89
C LYS A 370 -6.35 -13.40 28.03
N GLY A 371 -6.36 -14.15 26.93
CA GLY A 371 -6.73 -15.56 26.89
C GLY A 371 -8.24 -15.81 26.79
N GLU A 372 -9.01 -14.81 26.38
CA GLU A 372 -10.42 -14.98 26.02
C GLU A 372 -10.50 -15.92 24.80
N LYS A 373 -11.34 -16.98 24.88
CA LYS A 373 -11.38 -18.07 23.87
C LYS A 373 -11.51 -17.52 22.44
N ARG A 374 -12.36 -16.51 22.24
CA ARG A 374 -12.61 -15.85 20.96
C ARG A 374 -11.38 -15.15 20.40
N ASP A 375 -10.85 -14.17 21.13
CA ASP A 375 -9.65 -13.41 20.74
C ASP A 375 -8.47 -14.35 20.46
N LEU A 376 -8.26 -15.31 21.36
CA LEU A 376 -7.17 -16.29 21.24
C LEU A 376 -7.29 -17.15 19.98
N LEU A 377 -8.49 -17.68 19.68
CA LEU A 377 -8.72 -18.48 18.48
C LEU A 377 -8.52 -17.65 17.20
N VAL A 378 -8.98 -16.40 17.17
CA VAL A 378 -8.79 -15.51 16.01
C VAL A 378 -7.31 -15.22 15.80
N ARG A 379 -6.56 -14.86 16.85
CA ARG A 379 -5.13 -14.58 16.79
C ARG A 379 -4.31 -15.78 16.36
N LEU A 380 -4.54 -16.94 16.96
CA LEU A 380 -3.84 -18.18 16.60
C LEU A 380 -4.24 -18.68 15.22
N GLY A 381 -5.50 -18.50 14.82
CA GLY A 381 -5.98 -18.82 13.49
C GLY A 381 -5.30 -17.98 12.41
N LEU A 382 -5.12 -16.67 12.66
CA LEU A 382 -4.39 -15.77 11.77
C LEU A 382 -2.91 -16.15 11.71
N LEU A 383 -2.30 -16.46 12.85
CA LEU A 383 -0.93 -16.92 12.94
C LEU A 383 -0.70 -18.20 12.13
N LYS A 384 -1.60 -19.20 12.26
CA LYS A 384 -1.54 -20.44 11.48
C LYS A 384 -1.65 -20.16 9.99
N LEU A 385 -2.58 -19.29 9.60
CA LEU A 385 -2.83 -18.92 8.21
C LEU A 385 -1.59 -18.28 7.56
N VAL A 386 -0.88 -17.38 8.27
CA VAL A 386 0.29 -16.73 7.70
C VAL A 386 1.59 -17.52 7.78
N ASN A 387 1.64 -18.56 8.61
CA ASN A 387 2.80 -19.46 8.72
C ASN A 387 2.65 -20.72 7.85
N ASP A 388 1.57 -20.84 7.07
CA ASP A 388 1.43 -21.91 6.09
C ASP A 388 2.52 -21.80 5.01
N VAL A 389 3.02 -22.95 4.58
CA VAL A 389 4.04 -23.06 3.52
C VAL A 389 3.43 -22.65 2.18
N TYR A 390 2.14 -22.92 1.99
CA TYR A 390 1.43 -22.54 0.78
C TYR A 390 0.81 -21.15 0.92
N GLY A 391 0.86 -20.40 -0.18
CA GLY A 391 0.23 -19.10 -0.23
C GLY A 391 -1.29 -19.22 -0.14
N VAL A 392 -1.91 -18.43 0.73
CA VAL A 392 -3.36 -18.44 0.89
C VAL A 392 -4.03 -18.04 -0.42
N THR A 393 -5.01 -18.80 -0.88
CA THR A 393 -5.83 -18.42 -2.03
C THR A 393 -7.07 -17.64 -1.58
N GLN A 394 -7.65 -16.85 -2.48
CA GLN A 394 -8.86 -16.08 -2.14
C GLN A 394 -10.08 -16.99 -1.87
N GLU A 395 -10.10 -18.19 -2.45
CA GLU A 395 -11.19 -19.16 -2.33
C GLU A 395 -11.18 -19.89 -0.98
N GLU A 396 -10.00 -20.16 -0.43
CA GLU A 396 -9.82 -20.88 0.84
C GLU A 396 -9.88 -19.96 2.06
N LEU A 397 -9.88 -18.64 1.85
CA LEU A 397 -9.83 -17.66 2.92
C LEU A 397 -11.20 -17.61 3.68
N PRO A 398 -11.18 -17.60 5.02
CA PRO A 398 -12.39 -17.43 5.84
C PRO A 398 -13.23 -16.23 5.41
N GLU A 399 -14.56 -16.37 5.43
CA GLU A 399 -15.47 -15.31 4.97
C GLU A 399 -15.25 -14.01 5.74
N THR A 400 -14.96 -14.11 7.05
CA THR A 400 -14.66 -12.99 7.95
C THR A 400 -13.32 -12.31 7.66
N LEU A 401 -12.44 -12.93 6.87
CA LEU A 401 -11.13 -12.40 6.52
C LEU A 401 -11.02 -11.93 5.06
N LYS A 402 -12.09 -12.03 4.26
CA LYS A 402 -12.06 -11.69 2.82
C LYS A 402 -11.54 -10.29 2.51
N LEU A 403 -11.84 -9.29 3.33
CA LEU A 403 -11.32 -7.92 3.17
C LEU A 403 -9.83 -7.78 3.49
N ASN A 404 -9.26 -8.74 4.22
CA ASN A 404 -7.86 -8.77 4.64
C ASN A 404 -6.97 -9.67 3.76
N PHE A 405 -7.48 -10.24 2.65
CA PHE A 405 -6.72 -11.15 1.78
C PHE A 405 -5.32 -10.62 1.43
N LEU A 406 -5.22 -9.40 0.90
CA LEU A 406 -3.94 -8.80 0.51
C LEU A 406 -3.01 -8.58 1.72
N ARG A 407 -3.57 -8.22 2.88
CA ARG A 407 -2.79 -8.04 4.12
C ARG A 407 -2.24 -9.36 4.63
N VAL A 408 -3.03 -10.42 4.59
CA VAL A 408 -2.60 -11.79 4.93
C VAL A 408 -1.46 -12.22 4.00
N ARG A 409 -1.62 -12.03 2.68
CA ARG A 409 -0.57 -12.35 1.69
C ARG A 409 0.71 -11.55 1.89
N MET A 410 0.57 -10.26 2.20
CA MET A 410 1.70 -9.39 2.51
C MET A 410 2.45 -9.91 3.74
N VAL A 411 1.75 -10.23 4.84
CA VAL A 411 2.40 -10.76 6.05
C VAL A 411 3.03 -12.14 5.78
N GLN A 412 2.38 -13.02 5.03
CA GLN A 412 2.98 -14.29 4.58
C GLN A 412 4.30 -14.05 3.86
N ALA A 413 4.32 -13.16 2.87
CA ALA A 413 5.53 -12.83 2.12
C ALA A 413 6.64 -12.29 3.03
N GLN A 414 6.28 -11.41 3.99
CA GLN A 414 7.24 -10.88 4.97
C GLN A 414 7.83 -11.96 5.87
N LEU A 415 7.01 -12.88 6.40
CA LEU A 415 7.49 -13.99 7.22
C LEU A 415 8.39 -14.94 6.42
N GLN A 416 8.07 -15.22 5.16
CA GLN A 416 8.93 -16.03 4.29
C GLN A 416 10.28 -15.35 4.02
N LYS A 417 10.28 -14.02 3.77
CA LYS A 417 11.53 -13.24 3.66
C LYS A 417 12.36 -13.35 4.93
N ILE A 418 11.73 -13.22 6.11
CA ILE A 418 12.40 -13.37 7.41
C ILE A 418 13.00 -14.78 7.58
N ILE A 419 12.27 -15.85 7.21
CA ILE A 419 12.77 -17.23 7.29
C ILE A 419 13.98 -17.42 6.37
N VAL A 420 13.92 -16.92 5.13
CA VAL A 420 15.03 -16.99 4.17
C VAL A 420 16.24 -16.22 4.69
N THR A 421 16.07 -14.97 5.17
CA THR A 421 17.15 -14.17 5.73
C THR A 421 17.76 -14.83 6.97
N ALA A 422 16.95 -15.36 7.89
CA ALA A 422 17.43 -16.07 9.07
C ALA A 422 18.25 -17.32 8.70
N THR A 423 17.79 -18.06 7.68
CA THR A 423 18.50 -19.24 7.17
C THR A 423 19.83 -18.84 6.51
N SER A 424 19.85 -17.75 5.73
CA SER A 424 21.07 -17.19 5.16
C SER A 424 22.07 -16.74 6.22
N ILE A 425 21.60 -16.10 7.31
CA ILE A 425 22.44 -15.72 8.45
C ILE A 425 23.08 -16.96 9.09
N LEU A 426 22.34 -18.05 9.26
CA LEU A 426 22.87 -19.30 9.81
C LEU A 426 23.97 -19.89 8.92
N VAL A 427 23.74 -19.95 7.60
CA VAL A 427 24.73 -20.44 6.63
C VAL A 427 25.97 -19.54 6.61
N LEU A 428 25.79 -18.22 6.59
CA LEU A 428 26.88 -17.23 6.65
C LEU A 428 27.73 -17.44 7.91
N ARG A 429 27.08 -17.52 9.07
CA ARG A 429 27.74 -17.75 10.36
C ARG A 429 28.55 -19.04 10.35
N GLN A 430 27.98 -20.12 9.81
CA GLN A 430 28.69 -21.39 9.71
C GLN A 430 29.93 -21.30 8.81
N THR A 431 29.84 -20.65 7.65
CA THR A 431 30.99 -20.47 6.75
C THR A 431 32.10 -19.66 7.41
N LEU A 432 31.77 -18.54 8.05
CA LEU A 432 32.75 -17.66 8.71
C LEU A 432 33.47 -18.34 9.88
N VAL A 433 32.73 -19.15 10.65
CA VAL A 433 33.29 -19.89 11.80
C VAL A 433 34.15 -21.07 11.36
N VAL A 434 33.70 -21.85 10.36
CA VAL A 434 34.46 -23.02 9.85
C VAL A 434 35.80 -22.61 9.26
N GLU A 435 35.86 -21.45 8.59
CA GLU A 435 37.09 -20.93 7.99
C GLU A 435 37.93 -20.05 8.93
N GLN A 436 37.51 -19.86 10.18
CA GLN A 436 38.20 -19.03 11.18
C GLN A 436 38.50 -17.61 10.68
N MET A 437 37.58 -17.01 9.92
CA MET A 437 37.78 -15.69 9.30
C MET A 437 37.63 -14.52 10.26
N ILE A 438 36.98 -14.77 11.38
CA ILE A 438 36.58 -13.74 12.33
C ILE A 438 37.40 -13.87 13.60
N SER A 439 37.95 -12.74 14.06
CA SER A 439 38.80 -12.68 15.25
C SER A 439 38.02 -12.25 16.50
N SER A 440 36.87 -11.57 16.34
CA SER A 440 36.03 -11.11 17.46
C SER A 440 34.54 -11.38 17.26
N PRO A 441 33.76 -11.61 18.34
CA PRO A 441 32.31 -11.76 18.24
C PRO A 441 31.60 -10.51 17.72
N GLU A 442 32.16 -9.31 17.94
CA GLU A 442 31.62 -8.04 17.44
C GLU A 442 31.70 -7.92 15.90
N GLU A 443 32.80 -8.40 15.31
CA GLU A 443 32.96 -8.50 13.85
C GLU A 443 31.89 -9.41 13.23
N LEU A 444 31.55 -10.52 13.91
CA LEU A 444 30.51 -11.43 13.46
C LEU A 444 29.13 -10.82 13.50
N GLU A 445 28.75 -10.15 14.59
CA GLU A 445 27.45 -9.48 14.67
C GLU A 445 27.35 -8.33 13.67
N THR A 446 28.44 -7.61 13.41
CA THR A 446 28.49 -6.57 12.35
C THR A 446 28.29 -7.18 10.96
N ALA A 447 28.92 -8.33 10.67
CA ALA A 447 28.73 -9.04 9.41
C ALA A 447 27.29 -9.53 9.23
N ILE A 448 26.70 -10.08 10.29
CA ILE A 448 25.30 -10.54 10.32
C ILE A 448 24.36 -9.36 10.07
N GLN A 449 24.56 -8.24 10.75
CA GLN A 449 23.74 -7.04 10.59
C GLN A 449 23.80 -6.51 9.15
N LYS A 450 25.01 -6.41 8.58
CA LYS A 450 25.21 -5.96 7.20
C LYS A 450 24.50 -6.89 6.20
N CYS A 451 24.71 -8.20 6.32
CA CYS A 451 24.09 -9.19 5.44
C CYS A 451 22.56 -9.17 5.55
N ALA A 452 22.02 -9.09 6.77
CA ALA A 452 20.58 -9.02 6.99
C ALA A 452 19.96 -7.81 6.28
N THR A 453 20.57 -6.62 6.41
CA THR A 453 20.09 -5.39 5.76
C THR A 453 20.13 -5.50 4.23
N GLU A 454 21.25 -5.95 3.66
CA GLU A 454 21.38 -6.10 2.20
C GLU A 454 20.43 -7.16 1.63
N LEU A 455 20.22 -8.27 2.34
CA LEU A 455 19.28 -9.31 1.94
C LEU A 455 17.83 -8.84 2.01
N LEU A 456 17.43 -8.13 3.06
CA LEU A 456 16.08 -7.58 3.17
C LEU A 456 15.82 -6.57 2.03
N GLN A 457 16.80 -5.70 1.74
CA GLN A 457 16.70 -4.74 0.64
C GLN A 457 16.57 -5.45 -0.72
N LEU A 458 17.35 -6.49 -0.97
CA LEU A 458 17.24 -7.31 -2.19
C LEU A 458 15.85 -7.94 -2.32
N LEU A 459 15.37 -8.58 -1.25
CA LEU A 459 14.07 -9.27 -1.24
C LEU A 459 12.87 -8.32 -1.30
N ASP A 460 13.02 -7.07 -0.85
CA ASP A 460 11.98 -6.04 -0.95
C ASP A 460 11.95 -5.34 -2.31
N THR A 461 13.06 -5.34 -3.07
CA THR A 461 13.16 -4.65 -4.37
C THR A 461 13.02 -5.57 -5.58
N VAL A 462 13.46 -6.82 -5.48
CA VAL A 462 13.49 -7.77 -6.61
C VAL A 462 12.49 -8.90 -6.37
N GLU A 463 11.34 -8.84 -7.05
CA GLU A 463 10.27 -9.83 -6.90
C GLU A 463 10.69 -11.27 -7.26
N SER A 464 11.65 -11.41 -8.18
CA SER A 464 12.16 -12.71 -8.64
C SER A 464 13.54 -13.06 -8.08
N ALA A 465 13.93 -12.50 -6.93
CA ALA A 465 15.21 -12.81 -6.30
C ALA A 465 15.30 -14.31 -6.02
N GLY A 466 16.22 -14.98 -6.72
CA GLY A 466 16.49 -16.39 -6.60
C GLY A 466 17.56 -16.69 -5.56
N LEU A 467 17.92 -17.97 -5.49
CA LEU A 467 18.99 -18.43 -4.62
C LEU A 467 20.34 -17.81 -5.03
N GLU A 468 20.55 -17.62 -6.32
CA GLU A 468 21.79 -17.10 -6.90
C GLU A 468 22.09 -15.67 -6.42
N GLU A 469 21.10 -14.77 -6.43
CA GLU A 469 21.24 -13.39 -5.97
C GLU A 469 21.44 -13.32 -4.45
N ILE A 470 20.72 -14.16 -3.68
CA ILE A 470 20.89 -14.26 -2.22
C ILE A 470 22.32 -14.71 -1.88
N VAL A 471 22.82 -15.74 -2.56
CA VAL A 471 24.19 -16.24 -2.36
C VAL A 471 25.22 -15.18 -2.74
N GLU A 472 24.96 -14.37 -3.77
CA GLU A 472 25.85 -13.27 -4.15
C GLU A 472 26.01 -12.23 -3.04
N VAL A 473 24.90 -11.82 -2.40
CA VAL A 473 24.94 -10.90 -1.24
C VAL A 473 25.74 -11.51 -0.08
N MET A 474 25.53 -12.80 0.19
CA MET A 474 26.30 -13.52 1.21
C MET A 474 27.80 -13.57 0.87
N SER A 475 28.16 -13.87 -0.38
CA SER A 475 29.54 -13.89 -0.86
C SER A 475 30.22 -12.53 -0.72
N LYS A 476 29.55 -11.44 -1.13
CA LYS A 476 30.07 -10.07 -0.96
C LYS A 476 30.33 -9.73 0.52
N THR A 477 29.49 -10.22 1.41
CA THR A 477 29.71 -10.06 2.86
C THR A 477 30.94 -10.81 3.32
N VAL A 478 31.12 -12.07 2.90
CA VAL A 478 32.28 -12.91 3.27
C VAL A 478 33.59 -12.37 2.70
N GLU A 479 33.59 -11.89 1.46
CA GLU A 479 34.76 -11.32 0.78
C GLU A 479 35.37 -10.15 1.55
N GLY A 480 34.54 -9.35 2.25
CA GLY A 480 35.01 -8.26 3.11
C GLY A 480 35.93 -8.71 4.26
N PHE A 481 35.92 -10.00 4.61
CA PHE A 481 36.75 -10.58 5.67
C PHE A 481 37.88 -11.48 5.14
N ASP A 482 37.93 -11.75 3.84
CA ASP A 482 38.94 -12.61 3.26
C ASP A 482 40.29 -11.89 3.15
N ARG A 483 41.28 -12.36 3.91
CA ARG A 483 42.66 -11.83 3.86
C ARG A 483 43.52 -12.49 2.77
N THR A 484 43.02 -13.56 2.15
CA THR A 484 43.82 -14.41 1.24
C THR A 484 43.74 -14.00 -0.23
N ASN A 485 42.78 -13.16 -0.62
CA ASN A 485 42.55 -12.69 -2.01
C ASN A 485 42.65 -13.81 -3.07
N ASP A 486 42.31 -15.05 -2.71
CA ASP A 486 42.38 -16.21 -3.60
C ASP A 486 41.01 -16.41 -4.28
N PRO A 487 40.89 -16.13 -5.59
CA PRO A 487 39.63 -16.23 -6.30
C PRO A 487 39.08 -17.66 -6.32
N THR A 488 39.94 -18.69 -6.26
CA THR A 488 39.51 -20.08 -6.27
C THR A 488 38.86 -20.48 -4.94
N LYS A 489 39.38 -19.95 -3.84
CA LYS A 489 38.83 -20.17 -2.50
C LYS A 489 37.50 -19.44 -2.34
N THR A 490 37.38 -18.20 -2.81
CA THR A 490 36.11 -17.45 -2.82
C THR A 490 35.01 -18.17 -3.61
N GLU A 491 35.32 -18.70 -4.80
CA GLU A 491 34.35 -19.44 -5.59
C GLU A 491 33.93 -20.75 -4.90
N SER A 492 34.87 -21.46 -4.28
CA SER A 492 34.55 -22.68 -3.52
C SER A 492 33.58 -22.42 -2.36
N ARG A 493 33.73 -21.29 -1.65
CA ARG A 493 32.83 -20.84 -0.58
C ARG A 493 31.45 -20.53 -1.09
N ARG A 494 31.38 -19.78 -2.20
CA ARG A 494 30.12 -19.44 -2.87
C ARG A 494 29.32 -20.72 -3.18
N LEU A 495 29.98 -21.73 -3.75
CA LEU A 495 29.35 -23.02 -4.08
C LEU A 495 28.92 -23.81 -2.83
N VAL A 496 29.69 -23.75 -1.74
CA VAL A 496 29.30 -24.37 -0.46
C VAL A 496 28.07 -23.68 0.12
N MET A 497 28.05 -22.35 0.17
CA MET A 497 26.92 -21.57 0.67
C MET A 497 25.66 -21.80 -0.17
N ALA A 498 25.77 -21.81 -1.49
CA ALA A 498 24.65 -22.10 -2.39
C ALA A 498 24.04 -23.49 -2.11
N ARG A 499 24.88 -24.52 -1.94
CA ARG A 499 24.41 -25.87 -1.64
C ARG A 499 23.77 -25.97 -0.26
N MET A 500 24.37 -25.35 0.76
CA MET A 500 23.82 -25.33 2.11
C MET A 500 22.49 -24.60 2.15
N LEU A 501 22.41 -23.41 1.56
CA LEU A 501 21.18 -22.61 1.54
C LEU A 501 20.07 -23.31 0.75
N ARG A 502 20.37 -23.88 -0.42
CA ARG A 502 19.39 -24.66 -1.21
C ARG A 502 18.78 -25.79 -0.42
N LYS A 503 19.57 -26.47 0.41
CA LYS A 503 19.11 -27.57 1.25
C LYS A 503 18.31 -27.04 2.45
N SER A 504 18.84 -26.05 3.15
CA SER A 504 18.27 -25.52 4.39
C SER A 504 16.96 -24.74 4.22
N VAL A 505 16.60 -24.34 2.99
CA VAL A 505 15.33 -23.66 2.68
C VAL A 505 14.23 -24.65 2.28
N GLN A 506 14.54 -25.94 2.09
CA GLN A 506 13.53 -26.95 1.78
C GLN A 506 12.68 -27.28 3.01
N ALA A 507 11.37 -27.42 2.83
CA ALA A 507 10.41 -27.63 3.92
C ALA A 507 10.71 -28.86 4.79
N GLU A 508 11.33 -29.90 4.22
CA GLU A 508 11.69 -31.14 4.91
C GLU A 508 13.01 -31.06 5.70
N ASP A 509 13.79 -29.99 5.52
CA ASP A 509 15.06 -29.85 6.19
C ASP A 509 14.88 -29.41 7.66
N SER A 510 15.61 -30.06 8.55
CA SER A 510 15.59 -29.76 9.99
C SER A 510 15.93 -28.30 10.33
N VAL A 511 16.77 -27.65 9.52
CA VAL A 511 17.13 -26.23 9.67
C VAL A 511 15.92 -25.37 9.35
N PHE A 512 15.24 -25.64 8.24
CA PHE A 512 14.01 -24.96 7.87
C PHE A 512 12.97 -25.08 8.97
N VAL A 513 12.72 -26.29 9.48
CA VAL A 513 11.74 -26.54 10.55
C VAL A 513 12.11 -25.77 11.82
N LYS A 514 13.40 -25.74 12.19
CA LYS A 514 13.87 -25.01 13.38
C LYS A 514 13.72 -23.49 13.23
N VAL A 515 14.12 -22.94 12.08
CA VAL A 515 14.01 -21.51 11.78
C VAL A 515 12.55 -21.10 11.70
N SER A 516 11.73 -21.83 10.96
CA SER A 516 10.29 -21.58 10.83
C SER A 516 9.59 -21.61 12.19
N ARG A 517 9.94 -22.58 13.06
CA ARG A 517 9.42 -22.63 14.43
C ARG A 517 9.85 -21.42 15.26
N ALA A 518 11.09 -20.96 15.14
CA ALA A 518 11.55 -19.76 15.85
C ALA A 518 10.81 -18.51 15.38
N VAL A 519 10.59 -18.35 14.07
CA VAL A 519 9.82 -17.24 13.49
C VAL A 519 8.35 -17.31 13.90
N TYR A 520 7.74 -18.50 13.90
CA TYR A 520 6.39 -18.73 14.42
C TYR A 520 6.28 -18.29 15.89
N LEU A 521 7.18 -18.77 16.75
CA LEU A 521 7.18 -18.41 18.18
C LEU A 521 7.40 -16.92 18.40
N ALA A 522 8.27 -16.29 17.59
CA ALA A 522 8.50 -14.87 17.65
C ALA A 522 7.25 -14.07 17.28
N THR A 523 6.62 -14.44 16.16
CA THR A 523 5.37 -13.81 15.69
C THR A 523 4.23 -14.05 16.68
N ARG A 524 4.12 -15.25 17.28
CA ARG A 524 3.17 -15.56 18.36
C ARG A 524 3.38 -14.64 19.57
N GLY A 525 4.64 -14.42 19.96
CA GLY A 525 5.00 -13.50 21.04
C GLY A 525 4.48 -12.09 20.81
N VAL A 526 4.62 -11.57 19.59
CA VAL A 526 4.12 -10.24 19.19
C VAL A 526 2.59 -10.22 19.18
N VAL A 527 1.97 -11.16 18.46
CA VAL A 527 0.51 -11.19 18.26
C VAL A 527 -0.24 -11.36 19.58
N LEU A 528 0.25 -12.18 20.50
CA LEU A 528 -0.39 -12.40 21.80
C LEU A 528 0.05 -11.36 22.85
N GLY A 529 1.32 -10.96 22.85
CA GLY A 529 1.91 -10.03 23.82
C GLY A 529 1.58 -8.54 23.60
N GLY A 530 0.79 -8.21 22.56
CA GLY A 530 0.36 -6.85 22.26
C GLY A 530 1.45 -5.99 21.61
N SER A 531 1.09 -4.74 21.28
CA SER A 531 2.02 -3.77 20.66
C SER A 531 3.06 -3.18 21.61
N GLY A 532 3.14 -3.67 22.85
CA GLY A 532 4.08 -3.17 23.86
C GLY A 532 5.44 -3.88 23.83
N ASN A 533 6.29 -3.53 24.80
CA ASN A 533 7.64 -4.12 24.92
C ASN A 533 7.64 -5.63 25.20
N CYS A 534 6.57 -6.17 25.79
CA CYS A 534 6.45 -7.61 26.08
C CYS A 534 6.55 -8.45 24.80
N GLY A 535 5.72 -8.15 23.78
CA GLY A 535 5.73 -8.86 22.50
C GLY A 535 7.08 -8.79 21.79
N ARG A 536 7.74 -7.63 21.82
CA ARG A 536 9.09 -7.43 21.27
C ARG A 536 10.15 -8.28 21.97
N GLN A 537 10.15 -8.33 23.29
CA GLN A 537 11.09 -9.15 24.07
C GLN A 537 10.90 -10.65 23.80
N LEU A 538 9.65 -11.10 23.72
CA LEU A 538 9.32 -12.49 23.38
C LEU A 538 9.80 -12.85 21.96
N ALA A 539 9.63 -11.94 21.00
CA ALA A 539 10.13 -12.11 19.64
C ALA A 539 11.65 -12.23 19.59
N GLU A 540 12.35 -11.32 20.28
CA GLU A 540 13.81 -11.31 20.35
C GLU A 540 14.34 -12.60 20.99
N MET A 541 13.73 -13.06 22.10
CA MET A 541 14.09 -14.31 22.76
C MET A 541 13.95 -15.52 21.85
N ALA A 542 12.88 -15.59 21.06
CA ALA A 542 12.65 -16.69 20.11
C ALA A 542 13.68 -16.66 18.96
N LEU A 543 13.93 -15.50 18.36
CA LEU A 543 14.89 -15.36 17.25
C LEU A 543 16.35 -15.55 17.68
N ARG A 544 16.69 -15.20 18.93
CA ARG A 544 18.02 -15.48 19.50
C ARG A 544 18.38 -16.97 19.46
N GLN A 545 17.40 -17.87 19.57
CA GLN A 545 17.62 -19.33 19.52
C GLN A 545 18.20 -19.81 18.19
N VAL A 546 17.97 -19.06 17.11
CA VAL A 546 18.50 -19.30 15.76
C VAL A 546 19.51 -18.23 15.32
N GLY A 547 19.98 -17.40 16.26
CA GLY A 547 20.96 -16.35 15.97
C GLY A 547 20.46 -15.25 15.02
N ALA A 548 19.14 -15.05 14.92
CA ALA A 548 18.52 -14.11 14.00
C ALA A 548 17.88 -12.90 14.73
N ALA A 549 18.40 -12.53 15.90
CA ALA A 549 17.86 -11.45 16.73
C ALA A 549 17.79 -10.09 16.00
N VAL A 550 18.66 -9.88 15.01
CA VAL A 550 18.63 -8.72 14.10
C VAL A 550 17.29 -8.55 13.36
N LEU A 551 16.53 -9.63 13.17
CA LEU A 551 15.24 -9.60 12.46
C LEU A 551 14.05 -9.29 13.38
N THR A 552 14.28 -8.96 14.66
CA THR A 552 13.20 -8.73 15.64
C THR A 552 12.25 -7.64 15.19
N GLU A 553 12.74 -6.49 14.73
CA GLU A 553 11.87 -5.37 14.30
C GLU A 553 10.98 -5.77 13.12
N ARG A 554 11.51 -6.55 12.15
CA ARG A 554 10.73 -7.05 11.02
C ARG A 554 9.61 -8.00 11.43
N VAL A 555 9.87 -8.87 12.41
CA VAL A 555 8.83 -9.72 13.00
C VAL A 555 7.80 -8.91 13.77
N VAL A 556 8.23 -7.86 14.50
CA VAL A 556 7.33 -6.96 15.23
C VAL A 556 6.40 -6.21 14.27
N GLU A 557 6.92 -5.67 13.17
CA GLU A 557 6.14 -5.02 12.11
C GLU A 557 5.10 -5.98 11.50
N ALA A 558 5.52 -7.18 11.11
CA ALA A 558 4.63 -8.19 10.54
C ALA A 558 3.56 -8.67 11.55
N GLY A 559 3.95 -8.91 12.80
CA GLY A 559 3.07 -9.30 13.88
C GLY A 559 2.08 -8.20 14.28
N ALA A 560 2.48 -6.93 14.21
CA ALA A 560 1.60 -5.81 14.51
C ALA A 560 0.43 -5.70 13.53
N VAL A 561 0.67 -5.95 12.25
CA VAL A 561 -0.40 -6.03 11.23
C VAL A 561 -1.41 -7.10 11.59
N LEU A 562 -0.96 -8.27 12.06
CA LEU A 562 -1.85 -9.35 12.51
C LEU A 562 -2.61 -9.00 13.80
N GLY A 563 -1.97 -8.34 14.76
CA GLY A 563 -2.61 -7.91 16.01
C GLY A 563 -3.75 -6.92 15.76
N VAL A 564 -3.53 -5.94 14.88
CA VAL A 564 -4.59 -5.02 14.43
C VAL A 564 -5.69 -5.77 13.68
N MET A 565 -5.30 -6.67 12.77
CA MET A 565 -6.25 -7.47 12.00
C MET A 565 -7.16 -8.29 12.93
N ALA A 566 -6.59 -8.94 13.94
CA ALA A 566 -7.34 -9.69 14.95
C ALA A 566 -8.31 -8.77 15.70
N SER A 567 -7.83 -7.63 16.20
CA SER A 567 -8.64 -6.68 16.98
C SER A 567 -9.83 -6.13 16.18
N VAL A 568 -9.60 -5.76 14.91
CA VAL A 568 -10.67 -5.27 14.02
C VAL A 568 -11.64 -6.40 13.66
N THR A 569 -11.11 -7.58 13.34
CA THR A 569 -11.92 -8.74 12.96
C THR A 569 -12.79 -9.19 14.12
N GLU A 570 -12.28 -9.19 15.35
CA GLU A 570 -13.05 -9.47 16.56
C GLU A 570 -14.13 -8.42 16.80
N SER A 571 -13.79 -7.13 16.66
CA SER A 571 -14.74 -6.03 16.87
C SER A 571 -15.90 -6.06 15.85
N VAL A 572 -15.61 -6.42 14.60
CA VAL A 572 -16.60 -6.45 13.51
C VAL A 572 -17.39 -7.74 13.51
N HIS A 573 -16.73 -8.89 13.71
CA HIS A 573 -17.32 -10.22 13.51
C HIS A 573 -17.58 -10.98 14.83
N GLY A 574 -17.36 -10.35 15.99
CA GLY A 574 -17.44 -10.96 17.31
C GLY A 574 -18.71 -11.78 17.54
N GLY A 575 -19.88 -11.24 17.20
CA GLY A 575 -21.14 -11.96 17.37
C GLY A 575 -21.25 -13.24 16.54
N TRP A 576 -20.71 -13.26 15.32
CA TRP A 576 -20.67 -14.47 14.49
C TRP A 576 -19.69 -15.50 15.06
N TYR A 577 -18.56 -15.04 15.61
CA TYR A 577 -17.62 -15.95 16.25
C TYR A 577 -18.20 -16.64 17.49
N ASP A 578 -19.01 -15.94 18.30
CA ASP A 578 -19.67 -16.55 19.46
C ASP A 578 -20.53 -17.75 19.06
N GLY A 579 -21.33 -17.62 18.00
CA GLY A 579 -22.16 -18.73 17.48
C GLY A 579 -21.36 -19.89 16.88
N LEU A 580 -20.13 -19.64 16.41
CA LEU A 580 -19.26 -20.68 15.85
C LEU A 580 -18.46 -21.41 16.94
N ILE A 581 -17.97 -20.69 17.94
CA ILE A 581 -17.06 -21.20 18.98
C ILE A 581 -17.76 -22.17 19.95
N GLU A 582 -19.09 -22.12 20.06
CA GLU A 582 -19.86 -23.15 20.79
C GLU A 582 -19.70 -24.56 20.18
N ASN A 583 -19.40 -24.63 18.87
CA ASN A 583 -19.26 -25.86 18.10
C ASN A 583 -17.79 -26.25 17.83
N VAL A 584 -16.82 -25.48 18.36
CA VAL A 584 -15.36 -25.69 18.27
C VAL A 584 -14.82 -26.09 19.62
#